data_AF-A0A1H4WS97-F1
#
_entry.id   AF-A0A1H4WS97-F1
#
_cell.length_a   1.000
_cell.length_b   1.000
_cell.length_c   1.000
_cell.angle_alpha   90.00
_cell.angle_beta   90.00
_cell.angle_gamma   90.00
#
_symmetry.space_group_name_H-M   'P 1'
#
loop_
_entity.id
_entity.type
_entity.pdbx_description
1 polymer ?
#
loop_
_entity_poly.entity_id
_entity_poly.type
_entity_poly.pdbx_seq_one_letter_code
_entity_poly.pdbx_strand_id
1 'polypeptide(L)'
;MTEDASLRWDALPEGQRHPKNLAILAVEHLVMPASYPCRVTVLQDVDYRKPEISVLVALPDGRERTVKILDGDDPVTLAARIRGAADQLVSDSEGA
;
A
#
# COMPACT_ATOMS: atom_id res chain seq x y z
N MET A 1 6.26 -2.34 17.72
CA MET A 1 5.95 -3.34 16.67
C MET A 1 6.15 -2.78 15.26
N THR A 2 6.87 -1.67 15.08
CA THR A 2 7.10 -1.01 13.79
C THR A 2 8.29 -1.58 13.00
N GLU A 3 9.26 -2.19 13.66
CA GLU A 3 10.50 -2.66 13.02
C GLU A 3 10.37 -4.02 12.31
N ASP A 4 9.32 -4.80 12.62
CA ASP A 4 9.20 -6.18 12.14
C ASP A 4 9.04 -6.27 10.61
N ALA A 5 8.31 -5.34 9.98
CA ALA A 5 8.03 -5.41 8.54
C ALA A 5 9.28 -5.11 7.69
N SER A 6 10.04 -4.06 8.03
CA SER A 6 11.28 -3.73 7.31
C SER A 6 12.36 -4.79 7.55
N LEU A 7 12.45 -5.36 8.75
CA LEU A 7 13.35 -6.50 9.02
C LEU A 7 12.98 -7.73 8.18
N ARG A 8 11.68 -8.04 8.08
CA ARG A 8 11.19 -9.13 7.21
C ARG A 8 11.52 -8.87 5.74
N TRP A 9 11.42 -7.62 5.27
CA TRP A 9 11.80 -7.22 3.92
C TRP A 9 13.29 -7.38 3.65
N ASP A 10 14.14 -6.89 4.55
CA ASP A 10 15.60 -7.00 4.44
C ASP A 10 16.08 -8.45 4.56
N ALA A 11 15.34 -9.30 5.26
CA ALA A 11 15.64 -10.73 5.34
C ALA A 11 15.26 -11.51 4.06
N LEU A 12 14.48 -10.93 3.14
CA LEU A 12 14.12 -11.63 1.91
C LEU A 12 15.34 -11.80 0.99
N PRO A 13 15.47 -12.97 0.33
CA PRO A 13 16.39 -13.14 -0.79
C PRO A 13 16.15 -12.09 -1.87
N GLU A 14 17.19 -11.67 -2.59
CA GLU A 14 17.10 -10.62 -3.62
C GLU A 14 15.99 -10.89 -4.65
N GLY A 15 15.87 -12.14 -5.13
CA GLY A 15 14.81 -12.53 -6.08
C GLY A 15 13.38 -12.46 -5.51
N GLN A 16 13.22 -12.35 -4.19
CA GLN A 16 11.94 -12.15 -3.52
C GLN A 16 11.69 -10.70 -3.14
N ARG A 17 12.67 -9.80 -3.29
CA ARG A 17 12.51 -8.35 -3.08
C ARG A 17 11.86 -7.68 -4.30
N HIS A 18 10.71 -8.22 -4.69
CA HIS A 18 9.86 -7.74 -5.77
C HIS A 18 8.79 -6.77 -5.22
N PRO A 19 8.38 -5.72 -5.96
CA PRO A 19 7.36 -4.75 -5.52
C PRO A 19 6.05 -5.38 -5.02
N LYS A 20 5.65 -6.54 -5.57
CA LYS A 20 4.50 -7.31 -5.08
C LYS A 20 4.65 -7.77 -3.64
N ASN A 21 5.81 -8.31 -3.26
CA ASN A 21 6.05 -8.77 -1.89
C ASN A 21 6.18 -7.59 -0.93
N LEU A 22 6.79 -6.50 -1.38
CA LEU A 22 6.81 -5.23 -0.66
C LEU A 22 5.39 -4.72 -0.35
N ALA A 23 4.50 -4.73 -1.36
CA ALA A 23 3.10 -4.36 -1.18
C ALA A 23 2.38 -5.25 -0.16
N ILE A 24 2.59 -6.57 -0.22
CA ILE A 24 1.99 -7.52 0.71
C ILE A 24 2.47 -7.23 2.14
N LEU A 25 3.78 -7.09 2.37
CA LEU A 25 4.32 -6.76 3.69
C LEU A 25 3.82 -5.41 4.20
N ALA A 26 3.71 -4.41 3.33
CA ALA A 26 3.16 -3.11 3.68
C ALA A 26 1.69 -3.22 4.12
N VAL A 27 0.88 -4.01 3.41
CA VAL A 27 -0.53 -4.24 3.76
C VAL A 27 -0.68 -5.05 5.06
N GLU A 28 0.18 -6.05 5.30
CA GLU A 28 0.22 -6.76 6.58
C GLU A 28 0.59 -5.83 7.76
N HIS A 29 1.47 -4.85 7.50
CA HIS A 29 1.86 -3.84 8.48
C HIS A 29 0.83 -2.72 8.66
N LEU A 30 -0.09 -2.57 7.72
CA LEU A 30 -1.01 -1.45 7.66
C LEU A 30 -2.04 -1.51 8.79
N VAL A 31 -2.05 -0.49 9.64
CA VAL A 31 -3.11 -0.28 10.63
C VAL A 31 -4.03 0.82 10.11
N MET A 32 -5.25 0.44 9.74
CA MET A 32 -6.28 1.36 9.29
C MET A 32 -7.16 1.81 10.46
N PRO A 33 -7.59 3.08 10.51
CA PRO A 33 -8.52 3.57 11.53
C PRO A 33 -9.87 2.83 11.45
N ALA A 34 -10.40 2.40 12.59
CA ALA A 34 -11.71 1.74 12.65
C ALA A 34 -12.88 2.65 12.27
N SER A 35 -12.66 3.97 12.26
CA SER A 35 -13.66 5.00 11.98
C SER A 35 -14.15 5.00 10.52
N TYR A 36 -13.37 4.48 9.58
CA TYR A 36 -13.77 4.38 8.17
C TYR A 36 -13.21 3.09 7.55
N PRO A 37 -14.08 2.16 7.13
CA PRO A 37 -13.62 0.93 6.52
C PRO A 37 -13.12 1.20 5.09
N CYS A 38 -11.82 1.07 4.85
CA CYS A 38 -11.24 1.10 3.50
C CYS A 38 -10.98 -0.32 3.00
N ARG A 39 -11.09 -0.51 1.68
CA ARG A 39 -10.53 -1.67 0.99
C ARG A 39 -9.16 -1.31 0.43
N VAL A 40 -8.18 -2.17 0.65
CA VAL A 40 -6.83 -2.04 0.08
C VAL A 40 -6.56 -3.22 -0.84
N THR A 41 -6.20 -2.94 -2.09
CA THR A 41 -6.01 -3.95 -3.13
C THR A 41 -4.64 -3.74 -3.78
N VAL A 42 -3.82 -4.80 -3.87
CA VAL A 42 -2.58 -4.77 -4.66
C VAL A 42 -2.94 -5.04 -6.11
N LEU A 43 -2.61 -4.09 -6.99
CA LEU A 43 -2.82 -4.18 -8.43
C LEU A 43 -1.51 -4.49 -9.14
N GLN A 44 -1.60 -5.33 -10.16
CA GLN A 44 -0.54 -5.55 -11.13
C GLN A 44 -1.14 -5.31 -12.50
N ASP A 45 -0.49 -4.48 -13.33
CA ASP A 45 -0.94 -4.28 -14.69
C ASP A 45 -0.72 -5.54 -15.57
N VAL A 46 -1.23 -5.49 -16.80
CA VAL A 46 -1.19 -6.62 -17.73
C VAL A 46 0.16 -6.79 -18.45
N ASP A 47 1.08 -5.81 -18.35
CA ASP A 47 2.35 -5.87 -19.08
C ASP A 47 3.31 -6.87 -18.42
N TYR A 48 3.29 -8.11 -18.91
CA TYR A 48 4.15 -9.18 -18.38
C TYR A 48 5.66 -8.91 -18.54
N ARG A 49 6.08 -7.98 -19.42
CA ARG A 49 7.50 -7.66 -19.62
C ARG A 49 8.02 -6.66 -18.61
N LYS A 50 7.16 -5.76 -18.15
CA LYS A 50 7.49 -4.74 -17.17
C LYS A 50 6.25 -4.38 -16.34
N PRO A 51 5.79 -5.28 -15.46
CA PRO A 51 4.54 -5.07 -14.76
C PRO A 51 4.68 -3.93 -13.75
N GLU A 52 3.80 -2.92 -13.81
CA GLU A 52 3.67 -1.93 -12.74
C GLU A 52 2.84 -2.52 -11.60
N ILE A 53 3.40 -2.50 -10.39
CA ILE A 53 2.69 -2.86 -9.16
C ILE A 53 2.31 -1.59 -8.42
N SER A 54 1.04 -1.48 -8.05
CA SER A 54 0.51 -0.36 -7.27
C SER A 54 -0.49 -0.84 -6.22
N VAL A 55 -0.90 0.04 -5.32
CA VAL A 55 -1.89 -0.26 -4.28
C VAL A 55 -3.08 0.67 -4.43
N LEU A 56 -4.26 0.12 -4.63
CA LEU A 56 -5.52 0.86 -4.67
C LEU A 56 -6.13 0.92 -3.27
N VAL A 57 -6.46 2.13 -2.82
CA VAL A 57 -7.25 2.38 -1.62
C VAL A 57 -8.63 2.83 -2.06
N ALA A 58 -9.68 2.14 -1.62
CA ALA A 58 -11.06 2.43 -1.99
C ALA A 58 -11.96 2.57 -0.75
N LEU A 59 -12.82 3.57 -0.76
CA LEU A 59 -13.87 3.78 0.24
C LEU A 59 -15.18 3.09 -0.18
N PRO A 60 -16.12 2.82 0.75
CA PRO A 60 -17.38 2.15 0.44
C PRO A 60 -18.30 2.95 -0.49
N ASP A 61 -18.08 4.26 -0.59
CA ASP A 61 -18.81 5.18 -1.47
C ASP A 61 -18.29 5.20 -2.92
N GLY A 62 -17.28 4.38 -3.23
CA GLY A 62 -16.72 4.23 -4.57
C GLY A 62 -15.56 5.17 -4.89
N ARG A 63 -15.17 6.07 -3.98
CA ARG A 63 -13.97 6.89 -4.18
C ARG A 63 -12.71 6.07 -3.98
N GLU A 64 -11.72 6.30 -4.82
CA GLU A 64 -10.50 5.52 -4.83
C GLU A 64 -9.26 6.36 -5.13
N ARG A 65 -8.11 5.86 -4.67
CA ARG A 65 -6.79 6.46 -4.91
C ARG A 65 -5.76 5.37 -5.08
N THR A 66 -4.95 5.50 -6.13
CA THR A 66 -3.84 4.59 -6.41
C THR A 66 -2.55 5.15 -5.81
N VAL A 67 -1.84 4.30 -5.07
CA VAL A 67 -0.52 4.57 -4.49
C VAL A 67 0.51 3.78 -5.29
N LYS A 68 1.46 4.50 -5.90
CA LYS A 68 2.58 3.89 -6.62
C LYS A 68 3.67 3.42 -5.65
N ILE A 69 4.19 2.23 -5.91
CA ILE A 69 5.38 1.71 -5.24
C ILE A 69 6.59 2.36 -5.93
N LEU A 70 7.47 2.96 -5.15
CA LEU A 70 8.62 3.72 -5.61
C LEU A 70 9.91 2.93 -5.36
N ASP A 71 10.93 3.24 -6.15
CA ASP A 71 12.27 2.71 -5.92
C ASP A 71 12.77 3.15 -4.53
N GLY A 72 13.23 2.19 -3.74
CA GLY A 72 13.73 2.43 -2.39
C GLY A 72 12.64 2.48 -1.31
N ASP A 73 11.38 2.21 -1.63
CA ASP A 73 10.38 1.95 -0.60
C ASP A 73 10.77 0.73 0.27
N ASP A 74 10.41 0.83 1.54
CA ASP A 74 10.30 -0.29 2.45
C ASP A 74 8.82 -0.47 2.86
N PRO A 75 8.46 -1.59 3.53
CA PRO A 75 7.07 -1.85 3.88
C PRO A 75 6.44 -0.76 4.76
N VAL A 76 7.22 -0.13 5.63
CA VAL A 76 6.74 0.90 6.57
C VAL A 76 6.49 2.20 5.82
N THR A 77 7.39 2.63 4.94
CA THR A 77 7.20 3.84 4.12
C THR A 77 6.01 3.69 3.18
N LEU A 78 5.85 2.52 2.56
CA LEU A 78 4.71 2.24 1.69
C LEU A 78 3.39 2.21 2.50
N ALA A 79 3.36 1.55 3.66
CA ALA A 79 2.18 1.51 4.53
C ALA A 79 1.75 2.92 4.98
N ALA A 80 2.71 3.78 5.34
CA ALA A 80 2.43 5.17 5.70
C ALA A 80 1.79 5.95 4.54
N ARG A 81 2.24 5.75 3.29
CA ARG A 81 1.64 6.39 2.10
C ARG A 81 0.27 5.83 1.78
N ILE A 82 0.04 4.53 1.96
CA ILE A 82 -1.29 3.91 1.82
C ILE A 82 -2.27 4.53 2.83
N ARG A 83 -1.86 4.66 4.09
CA ARG A 83 -2.67 5.34 5.11
C ARG A 83 -2.93 6.80 4.76
N GLY A 84 -1.92 7.55 4.37
CA GLY A 84 -2.08 8.95 3.95
C GLY A 84 -3.06 9.11 2.78
N ALA A 85 -3.06 8.18 1.82
CA ALA A 85 -4.04 8.17 0.73
C ALA A 85 -5.47 7.93 1.23
N ALA A 86 -5.65 7.06 2.23
CA ALA A 86 -6.94 6.83 2.86
C ALA A 86 -7.45 8.08 3.62
N ASP A 87 -6.57 8.70 4.41
CA ASP A 87 -6.89 9.90 5.20
C ASP A 87 -7.28 11.07 4.29
N GLN A 88 -6.62 11.21 3.15
CA GLN A 88 -6.96 12.19 2.12
C GLN A 88 -8.33 11.91 1.49
N LEU A 89 -8.62 10.66 1.12
CA LEU A 89 -9.94 10.29 0.59
C LEU A 89 -11.06 10.63 1.58
N VAL A 90 -10.85 10.41 2.88
CA VAL A 90 -11.85 10.75 3.91
C VAL A 90 -11.98 12.27 4.09
N SER A 91 -10.88 13.01 4.09
CA SER A 91 -10.91 14.47 4.20
C SER A 91 -11.64 15.10 3.02
N ASP A 92 -11.45 14.55 1.80
CA ASP A 92 -12.14 14.99 0.59
C ASP A 92 -13.66 14.73 0.65
N SER A 93 -14.17 13.88 1.57
CA SER A 93 -15.63 13.68 1.76
C SER A 93 -16.27 14.72 2.67
N GLU A 94 -15.55 15.15 3.70
CA GLU A 94 -16.12 16.01 4.75
C GLU A 94 -16.20 17.48 4.31
N GLY A 95 -15.47 17.84 3.24
CA GLY A 95 -15.46 19.17 2.64
C GLY A 95 -16.33 19.35 1.39
N ALA A 96 -17.12 18.34 1.00
CA ALA A 96 -17.96 18.35 -0.21
C ALA A 96 -19.46 18.57 0.08
#